data_AF-A0AAV1QKR1-F1
#
_entry.id   AF-A0AAV1QKR1-F1
#
_cell.length_a   1.000
_cell.length_b   1.000
_cell.length_c   1.000
_cell.angle_alpha   90.00
_cell.angle_beta   90.00
_cell.angle_gamma   90.00
#
_symmetry.space_group_name_H-M   'P 1'
#
loop_
_entity.id
_entity.type
_entity.pdbx_description
1 polymer ?
#
loop_
_entity_poly.entity_id
_entity_poly.type
_entity_poly.pdbx_seq_one_letter_code
_entity_poly.pdbx_strand_id
1 'polypeptide(L)'
;MAVQVTESDQIKQFKEFLGTYNKVTENCFMDCVKDFTNREVKPEESSCSESCLQKYLKMTQRISMRFQEYHIQQNEALAAKAGWRSHPTLDGSLLHHPRKNTGLQHSPQYQHTDSMYGRSTLPEK
;
A
#
# COMPACT_ATOMS: atom_id res chain seq x y z
N MET A 1 9.93 2.89 18.51
CA MET A 1 11.30 2.69 18.02
C MET A 1 11.42 3.44 16.70
N ALA A 2 12.38 4.35 16.55
CA ALA A 2 12.61 4.99 15.26
C ALA A 2 13.21 3.95 14.30
N VAL A 3 12.51 3.66 13.20
CA VAL A 3 13.03 2.80 12.13
C VAL A 3 14.22 3.54 11.51
N GLN A 4 15.43 3.04 11.75
CA GLN A 4 16.64 3.57 11.11
C GLN A 4 16.61 3.11 9.65
N VAL A 5 16.35 4.05 8.72
CA VAL A 5 16.46 3.79 7.28
C VAL A 5 17.93 3.53 6.98
N THR A 6 18.28 2.33 6.53
CA THR A 6 19.68 2.03 6.20
C THR A 6 20.09 2.79 4.94
N GLU A 7 21.37 3.12 4.80
CA GLU A 7 21.91 3.73 3.57
C GLU A 7 21.55 2.89 2.34
N SER A 8 21.54 1.56 2.48
CA SER A 8 21.12 0.63 1.43
C SER A 8 19.65 0.80 1.03
N ASP A 9 18.76 1.15 1.96
CA ASP A 9 17.34 1.36 1.68
C ASP A 9 17.10 2.72 1.03
N GLN A 10 17.87 3.74 1.39
CA GLN A 10 17.85 5.04 0.71
C GLN A 10 18.27 4.91 -0.76
N ILE A 11 19.34 4.16 -1.04
CA ILE A 11 19.80 3.90 -2.42
C ILE A 11 18.73 3.15 -3.23
N LYS A 12 18.07 2.15 -2.63
CA LYS A 12 16.96 1.43 -3.28
C LYS A 12 15.80 2.35 -3.61
N GLN A 13 15.35 3.17 -2.66
CA GLN A 13 14.27 4.13 -2.86
C GLN A 13 14.59 5.12 -3.99
N PHE A 14 15.82 5.62 -4.05
CA PHE A 14 16.24 6.52 -5.11
C PHE A 14 16.26 5.84 -6.48
N LYS A 15 16.74 4.60 -6.55
CA LYS A 15 16.73 3.81 -7.79
C LYS A 15 15.30 3.54 -8.28
N GLU A 16 14.38 3.23 -7.37
CA GLU A 16 12.97 3.01 -7.68
C GLU A 16 12.29 4.30 -8.14
N PHE A 17 12.62 5.44 -7.52
CA PHE A 17 12.18 6.76 -7.96
C PHE A 17 12.64 7.05 -9.38
N LEU A 18 13.92 6.85 -9.71
CA LEU A 18 14.44 7.07 -11.07
C LEU A 18 13.78 6.13 -12.09
N GLY A 19 13.53 4.87 -11.72
CA GLY A 19 12.81 3.92 -12.56
C GLY A 19 11.39 4.41 -12.87
N THR A 20 10.68 4.92 -11.85
CA THR A 20 9.33 5.48 -11.99
C THR A 20 9.35 6.75 -12.82
N TYR A 21 10.31 7.65 -12.59
CA TYR A 21 10.49 8.88 -13.36
C TYR A 21 10.62 8.60 -14.86
N ASN A 22 11.49 7.67 -15.23
CA ASN A 22 11.68 7.28 -16.64
C ASN A 22 10.40 6.69 -17.22
N LYS A 23 9.69 5.86 -16.45
CA LYS A 23 8.45 5.24 -16.92
C LYS A 23 7.33 6.24 -17.17
N VAL A 24 7.16 7.21 -16.26
CA VAL A 24 6.15 8.26 -16.42
C VAL A 24 6.50 9.19 -17.57
N THR A 25 7.78 9.53 -17.71
CA THR A 25 8.25 10.39 -18.82
C THR A 25 7.96 9.74 -20.16
N GLU A 26 8.26 8.44 -20.31
CA GLU A 26 7.95 7.67 -21.52
C GLU A 26 6.44 7.67 -21.81
N ASN A 27 5.62 7.31 -20.82
CA ASN A 27 4.17 7.24 -21.00
C ASN A 27 3.57 8.60 -21.38
N CYS A 28 3.92 9.66 -20.65
CA CYS A 28 3.39 11.00 -20.93
C CYS A 28 3.90 11.56 -22.26
N PHE A 29 5.13 11.23 -22.68
CA PHE A 29 5.60 11.59 -24.00
C PHE A 29 4.77 10.91 -25.10
N MET A 30 4.56 9.59 -24.99
CA MET A 30 3.78 8.82 -25.98
C MET A 30 2.31 9.25 -26.05
N ASP A 31 1.71 9.63 -24.92
CA ASP A 31 0.29 10.01 -24.87
C ASP A 31 0.05 11.48 -25.29
N CYS A 32 1.01 12.38 -25.04
CA CYS A 32 0.80 13.83 -25.20
C CYS A 32 1.55 14.46 -26.37
N VAL A 33 2.75 13.97 -26.73
CA VAL A 33 3.54 14.56 -27.82
C VAL A 33 3.16 13.88 -29.13
N LYS A 34 2.35 14.58 -29.90
CA LYS A 34 1.70 14.07 -31.12
C LYS A 34 2.06 14.88 -32.36
N ASP A 35 2.59 16.09 -32.17
CA ASP A 35 2.96 16.96 -33.26
C ASP A 35 4.48 17.02 -33.45
N PHE A 36 4.93 16.58 -34.61
CA PHE A 36 6.35 16.53 -34.97
C PHE A 36 6.74 17.54 -36.05
N THR A 37 5.92 18.57 -36.30
CA THR A 37 6.23 19.58 -37.32
C THR A 37 7.36 20.52 -36.89
N ASN A 38 7.47 20.80 -35.59
CA ASN A 38 8.47 21.69 -34.99
C ASN A 38 9.22 20.99 -33.85
N ARG A 39 10.40 21.52 -33.47
CA ARG A 39 11.19 21.01 -32.34
C ARG A 39 10.75 21.53 -30.96
N GLU A 40 9.75 22.41 -30.93
CA GLU A 40 9.25 23.03 -29.72
C GLU A 40 7.98 22.29 -29.25
N VAL A 41 7.85 22.10 -27.94
CA VAL A 41 6.66 21.51 -27.33
C VAL A 41 5.53 22.52 -27.39
N LYS A 42 4.40 22.15 -28.00
CA LYS A 42 3.23 23.04 -28.09
C LYS A 42 2.59 23.23 -26.72
N PRO A 43 1.96 24.39 -26.44
CA PRO A 43 1.32 24.65 -25.15
C PRO A 43 0.25 23.61 -24.78
N GLU A 44 -0.44 23.04 -25.77
CA GLU A 44 -1.40 21.94 -25.58
C GLU A 44 -0.71 20.65 -25.08
N GLU A 45 0.48 20.33 -25.60
CA GLU A 45 1.27 19.15 -25.21
C GLU A 45 1.91 19.35 -23.82
N SER A 46 2.32 20.58 -23.49
CA SER A 46 2.75 20.94 -22.14
C SER A 46 1.62 20.77 -21.11
N SER A 47 0.42 21.29 -21.40
CA SER A 47 -0.73 21.13 -20.50
C SER A 47 -1.17 19.67 -20.37
N CYS A 48 -1.10 18.90 -21.47
CA CYS A 48 -1.36 17.46 -21.45
C CYS A 48 -0.35 16.71 -20.57
N SER A 49 0.94 16.98 -20.73
CA SER A 49 2.00 16.29 -19.98
C SER A 49 1.97 16.59 -18.48
N GLU A 50 1.66 17.82 -18.08
CA GLU A 50 1.40 18.18 -16.68
C GLU A 50 0.20 17.41 -16.11
N SER A 51 -0.90 17.37 -16.87
CA SER A 51 -2.11 16.62 -16.50
C SER A 51 -1.86 15.11 -16.42
N CYS A 52 -1.04 14.57 -17.33
CA CYS A 52 -0.63 13.17 -17.35
C CYS A 52 0.15 12.80 -16.09
N LEU A 53 1.17 13.59 -15.73
CA LEU A 53 1.94 13.37 -14.51
C LEU A 53 1.05 13.42 -13.27
N GLN A 54 0.18 14.43 -13.15
CA GLN A 54 -0.74 14.56 -12.02
C GLN A 54 -1.72 13.38 -11.92
N LYS A 55 -2.25 12.92 -13.06
CA LYS A 55 -3.12 11.73 -13.11
C LYS A 55 -2.36 10.48 -12.71
N TYR A 56 -1.14 10.29 -13.20
CA TYR A 56 -0.31 9.13 -12.86
C TYR A 56 -0.04 9.06 -11.36
N LEU A 57 0.41 10.16 -10.75
CA LEU A 57 0.71 10.19 -9.31
C LEU A 57 -0.54 9.88 -8.46
N LYS A 58 -1.68 10.50 -8.79
CA LYS A 58 -2.96 10.24 -8.11
C LYS A 58 -3.43 8.80 -8.30
N MET A 59 -3.26 8.25 -9.50
CA MET A 59 -3.58 6.86 -9.80
C MET A 59 -2.72 5.91 -8.97
N THR A 60 -1.40 6.09 -8.96
CA THR A 60 -0.47 5.25 -8.20
C THR A 60 -0.77 5.27 -6.70
N GLN A 61 -1.08 6.43 -6.13
CA GLN A 61 -1.52 6.54 -4.73
C GLN A 61 -2.83 5.77 -4.48
N ARG A 62 -3.82 5.90 -5.36
CA ARG A 62 -5.09 5.18 -5.25
C ARG A 62 -4.91 3.67 -5.34
N ILE A 63 -4.11 3.20 -6.28
CA ILE A 63 -3.78 1.78 -6.44
C ILE A 63 -3.09 1.26 -5.18
N SER A 64 -2.11 2.00 -4.64
CA SER A 64 -1.41 1.63 -3.42
C SER A 64 -2.36 1.46 -2.23
N MET A 65 -3.30 2.39 -2.03
CA MET A 65 -4.30 2.27 -0.97
C MET A 65 -5.16 1.01 -1.11
N ARG A 66 -5.68 0.72 -2.31
CA ARG A 66 -6.51 -0.47 -2.55
C ARG A 66 -5.74 -1.76 -2.42
N PHE A 67 -4.47 -1.76 -2.84
CA PHE A 67 -3.59 -2.90 -2.68
C PHE A 67 -3.33 -3.20 -1.19
N GLN A 68 -3.05 -2.17 -0.40
CA GLN A 68 -2.87 -2.32 1.05
C GLN A 68 -4.14 -2.85 1.74
N GLU A 69 -5.32 -2.30 1.41
CA GLU A 69 -6.61 -2.80 1.92
C GLU A 69 -6.80 -4.29 1.63
N TYR A 70 -6.50 -4.72 0.40
CA TYR A 70 -6.59 -6.13 0.02
C TYR A 70 -5.62 -7.02 0.81
N HIS A 71 -4.38 -6.59 0.96
CA HIS A 71 -3.37 -7.31 1.75
C HIS A 71 -3.78 -7.47 3.22
N ILE A 72 -4.40 -6.44 3.81
CA ILE A 72 -4.91 -6.50 5.18
C ILE A 72 -6.01 -7.55 5.30
N GLN A 73 -7.01 -7.55 4.40
CA GLN A 73 -8.11 -8.52 4.42
C GLN A 73 -7.61 -9.97 4.29
N GLN A 74 -6.62 -10.20 3.43
CA GLN A 74 -6.01 -11.53 3.30
C GLN A 74 -5.30 -11.95 4.59
N ASN A 75 -4.55 -11.05 5.22
CA ASN A 75 -3.84 -11.36 6.45
C ASN A 75 -4.80 -11.61 7.63
N GLU A 76 -5.88 -10.85 7.72
CA GLU A 76 -6.96 -11.08 8.70
C GLU A 76 -7.62 -12.45 8.51
N ALA A 77 -7.92 -12.84 7.27
CA ALA A 77 -8.47 -14.15 6.96
C ALA A 77 -7.51 -15.30 7.31
N LEU A 78 -6.20 -15.11 7.10
CA LEU A 78 -5.16 -16.06 7.49
C LEU A 78 -5.01 -16.15 9.02
N ALA A 79 -5.02 -15.01 9.72
CA ALA A 79 -4.97 -14.94 11.16
C ALA A 79 -6.20 -15.61 11.81
N ALA A 80 -7.39 -15.39 11.24
CA ALA A 80 -8.61 -16.05 11.66
C ALA A 80 -8.47 -17.58 11.56
N LYS A 81 -7.95 -18.11 10.44
CA LYS A 81 -7.70 -19.55 10.25
C LYS A 81 -6.65 -20.11 11.22
N ALA A 82 -5.57 -19.36 11.50
CA ALA A 82 -4.56 -19.75 12.47
C ALA A 82 -5.06 -19.73 13.93
N GLY A 83 -6.15 -19.01 14.20
CA GLY A 83 -6.83 -18.95 15.49
C GLY A 83 -7.69 -20.18 15.82
N TRP A 84 -7.88 -21.13 14.91
CA TRP A 84 -8.63 -22.36 15.17
C TRP A 84 -7.67 -23.52 15.46
N ARG A 85 -7.86 -24.22 16.59
CA ARG A 85 -7.24 -25.53 16.80
C ARG A 85 -8.23 -26.59 16.36
N SER A 86 -7.79 -27.47 15.46
CA SER A 86 -8.45 -28.75 15.19
C SER A 86 -7.90 -29.82 16.13
N HIS A 87 -8.79 -30.56 16.78
CA HIS A 87 -8.41 -31.77 17.52
C HIS A 87 -9.33 -32.91 17.10
N PRO A 88 -8.80 -34.13 16.91
CA PRO A 88 -9.65 -35.29 16.61
C PRO A 88 -10.56 -35.61 17.80
N THR A 89 -11.83 -35.90 17.53
CA THR A 89 -12.79 -36.44 18.50
C THR A 89 -12.87 -37.97 18.41
N LEU A 90 -13.42 -38.62 19.45
CA LEU A 90 -13.49 -40.08 19.57
C LEU A 90 -14.35 -40.75 18.48
N ASP A 91 -15.26 -40.00 17.84
CA ASP A 91 -16.07 -40.44 16.70
C ASP A 91 -15.38 -40.22 15.34
N GLY A 92 -14.15 -39.68 15.32
CA GLY A 92 -13.37 -39.42 14.10
C GLY A 92 -13.65 -38.06 13.45
N SER A 93 -14.54 -37.24 14.00
CA SER A 93 -14.81 -35.88 13.51
C SER A 93 -13.72 -34.87 13.92
N LEU A 94 -13.54 -33.82 13.12
CA LEU A 94 -12.67 -32.68 13.46
C LEU A 94 -13.51 -31.55 14.08
N LEU A 95 -13.43 -31.40 15.41
CA LEU A 95 -14.04 -30.26 16.10
C LEU A 95 -13.10 -29.04 16.06
N HIS A 96 -13.62 -27.93 15.54
CA HIS A 96 -12.91 -26.66 15.46
C HIS A 96 -13.27 -25.81 16.69
N HIS A 97 -12.30 -25.57 17.56
CA HIS A 97 -12.46 -24.63 18.67
C HIS A 97 -11.63 -23.36 18.45
N PRO A 98 -12.18 -22.17 18.78
CA PRO A 98 -11.38 -20.95 18.84
C PRO A 98 -10.30 -21.15 19.89
N ARG A 99 -9.03 -20.93 19.52
CA ARG A 99 -7.88 -21.03 20.42
C ARG A 99 -8.01 -19.93 21.47
N LYS A 100 -8.51 -20.25 22.67
CA LYS A 100 -8.45 -19.33 23.82
C LYS A 100 -6.97 -18.98 24.06
N ASN A 101 -6.62 -17.72 23.82
CA ASN A 101 -5.26 -17.21 23.81
C ASN A 101 -4.73 -17.14 25.26
N THR A 102 -4.07 -18.18 25.76
CA THR A 102 -3.27 -18.09 26.99
C THR A 102 -1.87 -17.62 26.60
N GLY A 103 -1.67 -16.30 26.69
CA GLY A 103 -0.38 -15.62 26.86
C GLY A 103 0.79 -16.09 26.00
N LEU A 104 1.02 -15.40 24.89
CA LEU A 104 2.38 -15.13 24.39
C LEU A 104 2.33 -13.80 23.61
N GLN A 105 2.61 -12.73 24.35
CA GLN A 105 3.22 -11.52 23.82
C GLN A 105 4.46 -11.91 23.00
N HIS A 106 4.80 -11.09 22.01
CA HIS A 106 5.92 -11.18 21.05
C HIS A 106 5.59 -11.84 19.70
N SER A 107 4.85 -11.10 18.88
CA SER A 107 5.00 -11.15 17.41
C SER A 107 5.62 -9.81 16.98
N PRO A 108 6.80 -9.79 16.33
CA PRO A 108 7.48 -8.55 15.97
C PRO A 108 7.09 -8.13 14.55
N GLN A 109 5.85 -7.71 14.27
CA GLN A 109 5.59 -6.96 13.03
C GLN A 109 4.28 -6.15 12.90
N TYR A 110 3.58 -5.85 13.99
CA TYR A 110 2.42 -4.95 13.92
C TYR A 110 2.52 -3.87 14.99
N GLN A 111 3.26 -2.81 14.67
CA GLN A 111 3.29 -1.61 15.50
C GLN A 111 3.37 -0.37 14.62
N HIS A 112 2.36 -0.14 13.78
CA HIS A 112 1.97 1.22 13.38
C HIS A 112 0.63 1.17 12.63
N THR A 113 -0.45 1.57 13.28
CA THR A 113 -1.63 2.27 12.71
C THR A 113 -2.65 2.56 13.81
N ASP A 114 -2.18 3.10 14.95
CA ASP A 114 -3.05 3.82 15.89
C ASP A 114 -2.54 5.25 15.97
N SER A 115 -3.03 6.08 15.05
CA SER A 115 -3.07 7.56 15.09
C SER A 115 -3.14 8.04 13.65
N MET A 116 -4.33 8.26 13.11
CA MET A 116 -4.57 9.22 12.01
C MET A 116 -6.07 9.32 11.65
N TYR A 117 -7.00 9.38 12.61
CA TYR A 117 -8.29 10.05 12.36
C TYR A 117 -8.88 10.55 13.68
N GLY A 118 -8.55 11.79 14.03
CA GLY A 118 -9.26 12.55 15.03
C GLY A 118 -10.72 12.70 14.62
N ARG A 119 -11.63 12.34 15.52
CA ARG A 119 -13.01 12.80 15.49
C ARG A 119 -13.32 13.41 16.85
N SER A 120 -13.39 14.73 16.83
CA SER A 120 -13.95 15.60 17.85
C SER A 120 -15.38 15.18 18.20
N THR A 121 -15.61 14.81 19.46
CA THR A 121 -16.90 14.99 20.15
C THR A 121 -16.65 15.10 21.66
N LEU A 122 -16.61 16.32 22.17
CA LEU A 122 -17.21 16.64 23.49
C LEU A 122 -18.70 16.26 23.42
N PRO A 123 -19.36 15.79 24.51
CA PRO A 123 -19.71 16.69 25.63
C PRO A 123 -19.82 16.06 27.05
N GLU A 124 -19.91 16.96 28.04
CA GLU A 124 -20.66 16.97 29.32
C GLU A 124 -20.80 15.64 30.11
N LYS A 125 -20.41 15.56 31.39
CA LYS A 125 -20.81 16.40 32.54
C LYS A 125 -19.86 16.15 33.72
#